data_AF-A0A8T5ZIV4-F1
#
_entry.id   AF-A0A8T5ZIV4-F1
#
_cell.length_a   1.000
_cell.length_b   1.000
_cell.length_c   1.000
_cell.angle_alpha   90.00
_cell.angle_beta   90.00
_cell.angle_gamma   90.00
#
_symmetry.space_group_name_H-M   'P 1'
#
loop_
_entity.id
_entity.type
_entity.pdbx_description
1 polymer ?
#
loop_
_entity_poly.entity_id
_entity_poly.type
_entity_poly.pdbx_seq_one_letter_code
_entity_poly.pdbx_strand_id
1 'polypeptide(L)'
;GGIGGVHRGAEHTFDISADLQELANTNVTVVCAGAKSILDLGLTTEYLETFGVPLIGYQTKALPAFFCRTSSFDVSIRLDSASEIARAMAVKWQSGLNGGLVVANPIPEQFAMPEESINAAIDQAVAEAEEQGVIGKESTPFLLARVAELTGGDSLKSNIQLVFNNAIMASEIAKEYQRLAG
;
A
#
# COMPACT_ATOMS: atom_id res chain seq x y z
N GLY A 1 4.24 2.18 6.42
CA GLY A 1 3.85 0.76 6.26
C GLY A 1 3.16 0.57 4.93
N GLY A 2 2.14 -0.28 4.91
CA GLY A 2 1.29 -0.57 3.75
C GLY A 2 -0.18 -0.47 4.14
N ILE A 3 -1.05 -0.04 3.23
CA ILE A 3 -2.50 0.04 3.49
C ILE A 3 -3.12 -1.36 3.61
N GLY A 4 -4.30 -1.45 4.22
CA GLY A 4 -5.22 -2.56 3.95
C GLY A 4 -5.71 -2.56 2.50
N GLY A 5 -6.44 -3.59 2.11
CA GLY A 5 -6.93 -3.71 0.74
C GLY A 5 -7.90 -4.87 0.60
N VAL A 6 -8.05 -5.34 -0.62
CA VAL A 6 -8.84 -6.53 -0.93
C VAL A 6 -8.00 -7.77 -0.59
N HIS A 7 -8.53 -8.66 0.25
CA HIS A 7 -7.84 -9.91 0.57
C HIS A 7 -7.90 -10.89 -0.60
N ARG A 8 -6.94 -11.82 -0.65
CA ARG A 8 -6.98 -12.94 -1.61
C ARG A 8 -8.25 -13.77 -1.36
N GLY A 9 -9.00 -14.10 -2.41
CA GLY A 9 -10.28 -14.82 -2.32
C GLY A 9 -11.49 -13.95 -1.96
N ALA A 10 -11.35 -12.62 -1.89
CA ALA A 10 -12.45 -11.71 -1.55
C ALA A 10 -13.62 -11.75 -2.54
N GLU A 11 -13.43 -12.24 -3.77
CA GLU A 11 -14.50 -12.54 -4.73
C GLU A 11 -15.50 -13.58 -4.20
N HIS A 12 -15.12 -14.36 -3.19
CA HIS A 12 -15.98 -15.32 -2.50
C HIS A 12 -16.28 -14.94 -1.05
N THR A 13 -15.33 -14.29 -0.36
CA THR A 13 -15.41 -14.04 1.09
C THR A 13 -15.87 -12.63 1.46
N PHE A 14 -15.73 -11.67 0.53
CA PHE A 14 -15.94 -10.24 0.75
C PHE A 14 -15.06 -9.66 1.88
N ASP A 15 -13.91 -10.29 2.16
CA ASP A 15 -12.93 -9.76 3.11
C ASP A 15 -12.17 -8.58 2.47
N ILE A 16 -12.72 -7.38 2.69
CA ILE A 16 -12.23 -6.14 2.11
C ILE A 16 -12.01 -5.13 3.24
N SER A 17 -10.80 -4.61 3.31
CA SER A 17 -10.43 -3.64 4.35
C SER A 17 -11.26 -2.37 4.27
N ALA A 18 -11.76 -1.92 5.42
CA ALA A 18 -12.43 -0.63 5.57
C ALA A 18 -11.51 0.55 5.18
N ASP A 19 -10.18 0.37 5.18
CA ASP A 19 -9.22 1.38 4.69
C ASP A 19 -9.60 1.90 3.30
N LEU A 20 -10.11 1.03 2.41
CA LEU A 20 -10.47 1.42 1.05
C LEU A 20 -11.71 2.34 1.01
N GLN A 21 -12.67 2.13 1.91
CA GLN A 21 -13.82 3.01 2.06
C GLN A 21 -13.46 4.32 2.75
N GLU A 22 -12.54 4.30 3.72
CA GLU A 22 -12.00 5.53 4.30
C GLU A 22 -11.25 6.36 3.25
N LEU A 23 -10.43 5.71 2.42
CA LEU A 23 -9.76 6.36 1.30
C LEU A 23 -10.74 6.96 0.28
N ALA A 24 -11.90 6.33 0.06
CA ALA A 24 -12.92 6.86 -0.85
C ALA A 24 -13.56 8.17 -0.35
N ASN A 25 -13.62 8.38 0.97
CA ASN A 25 -14.48 9.41 1.56
C ASN A 25 -13.72 10.50 2.35
N THR A 26 -12.54 10.18 2.90
CA THR A 26 -11.84 11.04 3.85
C THR A 26 -10.66 11.76 3.20
N ASN A 27 -10.61 13.10 3.29
CA ASN A 27 -9.60 13.95 2.63
C ASN A 27 -8.23 13.86 3.32
N VAL A 28 -7.50 12.76 3.06
CA VAL A 28 -6.15 12.51 3.57
C VAL A 28 -5.29 11.86 2.48
N THR A 29 -4.04 12.30 2.36
CA THR A 29 -3.03 11.60 1.55
C THR A 29 -2.31 10.56 2.40
N VAL A 30 -2.39 9.30 2.01
CA VAL A 30 -1.76 8.17 2.72
C VAL A 30 -0.50 7.74 1.97
N VAL A 31 0.66 7.98 2.59
CA VAL A 31 1.96 7.53 2.06
C VAL A 31 2.29 6.13 2.56
N CYS A 32 2.47 5.19 1.63
CA CYS A 32 2.65 3.77 1.93
C CYS A 32 3.61 3.10 0.94
N ALA A 33 4.01 1.86 1.19
CA ALA A 33 4.76 1.04 0.23
C ALA A 33 3.81 0.20 -0.64
N GLY A 34 2.65 0.75 -1.01
CA GLY A 34 1.54 0.01 -1.59
C GLY A 34 0.66 -0.68 -0.54
N ALA A 35 -0.21 -1.59 -1.00
CA ALA A 35 -0.96 -2.48 -0.11
C ALA A 35 -0.02 -3.58 0.43
N LYS A 36 -0.33 -4.12 1.62
CA LYS A 36 0.47 -5.22 2.20
C LYS A 36 0.50 -6.40 1.22
N SER A 37 1.66 -7.01 1.01
CA SER A 37 1.90 -8.06 0.00
C SER A 37 1.08 -9.36 0.20
N ILE A 38 0.49 -9.52 1.38
CA ILE A 38 -0.44 -10.61 1.72
C ILE A 38 -1.84 -10.45 1.09
N LEU A 39 -2.11 -9.29 0.49
CA LEU A 39 -3.39 -8.94 -0.12
C LEU A 39 -3.40 -9.27 -1.62
N ASP A 40 -4.58 -9.14 -2.24
CA ASP A 40 -4.72 -9.16 -3.69
C ASP A 40 -4.52 -7.75 -4.24
N LEU A 41 -3.37 -7.52 -4.88
CA LEU A 41 -3.03 -6.21 -5.42
C LEU A 41 -3.89 -5.84 -6.64
N GLY A 42 -4.24 -6.80 -7.49
CA GLY A 42 -5.04 -6.56 -8.68
C GLY A 42 -6.47 -6.16 -8.32
N LEU A 43 -7.10 -6.90 -7.42
CA LEU A 43 -8.42 -6.51 -6.93
C LEU A 43 -8.36 -5.19 -6.14
N THR A 44 -7.27 -4.92 -5.42
CA THR A 44 -7.10 -3.64 -4.71
C THR A 44 -6.98 -2.47 -5.69
N THR A 45 -6.25 -2.61 -6.81
CA THR A 45 -6.16 -1.55 -7.84
C THR A 45 -7.52 -1.28 -8.47
N GLU A 46 -8.26 -2.32 -8.85
CA GLU A 46 -9.61 -2.21 -9.43
C GLU A 46 -10.61 -1.58 -8.45
N TYR A 47 -10.49 -1.91 -7.16
CA TYR A 47 -11.35 -1.34 -6.12
C TYR A 47 -11.08 0.16 -5.96
N LEU A 48 -9.82 0.57 -5.85
CA LEU A 48 -9.45 1.99 -5.74
C LEU A 48 -9.94 2.78 -6.96
N GLU A 49 -9.81 2.23 -8.17
CA GLU A 49 -10.35 2.82 -9.40
C GLU A 49 -11.87 3.01 -9.32
N THR A 50 -12.59 1.95 -8.96
CA THR A 50 -14.06 1.94 -8.87
C THR A 50 -14.58 3.03 -7.92
N PHE A 51 -13.87 3.28 -6.82
CA PHE A 51 -14.23 4.29 -5.82
C PHE A 51 -13.57 5.66 -6.05
N GLY A 52 -12.90 5.87 -7.20
CA GLY A 52 -12.34 7.16 -7.58
C GLY A 52 -11.17 7.62 -6.71
N VAL A 53 -10.43 6.69 -6.11
CA VAL A 53 -9.25 6.97 -5.28
C VAL A 53 -7.99 6.96 -6.15
N PRO A 54 -7.26 8.08 -6.27
CA PRO A 54 -6.00 8.10 -7.00
C PRO A 54 -4.95 7.20 -6.33
N LEU A 55 -4.37 6.29 -7.12
CA LEU A 55 -3.21 5.48 -6.74
C LEU A 55 -1.97 6.05 -7.42
N ILE A 56 -1.17 6.79 -6.65
CA ILE A 56 0.00 7.51 -7.12
C ILE A 56 1.25 6.66 -6.90
N GLY A 57 2.00 6.36 -7.95
CA GLY A 57 3.35 5.81 -7.86
C GLY A 57 4.38 6.92 -7.77
N TYR A 58 5.14 6.99 -6.67
CA TYR A 58 6.23 7.95 -6.56
C TYR A 58 7.45 7.46 -7.35
N GLN A 59 7.78 8.16 -8.43
CA GLN A 59 8.88 7.83 -9.36
C GLN A 59 8.79 6.44 -10.02
N THR A 60 7.61 5.83 -10.01
CA THR A 60 7.38 4.49 -10.57
C THR A 60 6.03 4.40 -11.29
N LYS A 61 5.96 3.56 -12.32
CA LYS A 61 4.68 3.15 -12.95
C LYS A 61 4.14 1.85 -12.36
N ALA A 62 5.04 0.92 -12.04
CA ALA A 62 4.65 -0.31 -11.35
C ALA A 62 4.26 0.01 -9.90
N LEU A 63 3.18 -0.57 -9.41
CA LEU A 63 2.74 -0.55 -8.03
C LEU A 63 3.76 -1.28 -7.14
N PRO A 64 4.34 -0.61 -6.13
CA PRO A 64 5.13 -1.27 -5.11
C PRO A 64 4.33 -2.32 -4.36
N ALA A 65 4.91 -3.51 -4.17
CA ALA A 65 4.30 -4.62 -3.45
C ALA A 65 4.91 -4.79 -2.05
N PHE A 66 4.88 -3.71 -1.26
CA PHE A 66 5.32 -3.68 0.13
C PHE A 66 6.81 -4.04 0.32
N PHE A 67 7.14 -5.33 0.41
CA PHE A 67 8.52 -5.83 0.49
C PHE A 67 9.25 -5.78 -0.85
N CYS A 68 8.51 -5.78 -1.96
CA CYS A 68 9.04 -5.70 -3.32
C CYS A 68 8.86 -4.29 -3.90
N ARG A 69 9.86 -3.84 -4.66
CA ARG A 69 9.86 -2.51 -5.30
C ARG A 69 8.83 -2.39 -6.41
N THR A 70 8.52 -3.50 -7.05
CA THR A 70 7.66 -3.60 -8.22
C THR A 70 6.66 -4.73 -8.02
N SER A 71 5.61 -4.72 -8.82
CA SER A 71 4.67 -5.81 -9.03
C SER A 71 4.30 -5.86 -10.50
N SER A 72 3.46 -6.83 -10.88
CA SER A 72 2.85 -6.90 -12.22
C SER A 72 1.72 -5.90 -12.45
N PHE A 73 1.37 -5.07 -11.46
CA PHE A 73 0.30 -4.08 -11.53
C PHE A 73 0.87 -2.68 -11.67
N ASP A 74 0.16 -1.83 -12.41
CA ASP A 74 0.51 -0.42 -12.56
C ASP A 74 -0.31 0.46 -11.60
N VAL A 75 0.29 1.60 -11.22
CA VAL A 75 -0.41 2.67 -10.52
C VAL A 75 -1.29 3.47 -11.49
N SER A 76 -2.31 4.18 -10.98
CA SER A 76 -3.17 5.00 -11.84
C SER A 76 -2.43 6.22 -12.40
N ILE A 77 -1.44 6.74 -11.67
CA ILE A 77 -0.61 7.87 -12.11
C ILE A 77 0.79 7.81 -11.48
N ARG A 78 1.83 8.05 -12.29
CA ARG A 78 3.20 8.28 -11.81
C ARG A 78 3.42 9.77 -11.59
N LEU A 79 3.96 10.14 -10.43
CA LEU A 79 4.44 11.50 -10.13
C LEU A 79 5.88 11.43 -9.60
N ASP A 80 6.72 12.37 -10.01
CA ASP A 80 8.17 12.27 -9.76
C ASP A 80 8.66 13.16 -8.61
N SER A 81 7.79 14.02 -8.06
CA SER A 81 8.12 14.95 -6.97
C SER A 81 7.01 15.14 -5.93
N ALA A 82 7.40 15.48 -4.69
CA ALA A 82 6.47 15.86 -3.63
C ALA A 82 5.61 17.08 -3.98
N SER A 83 6.18 18.02 -4.76
CA SER A 83 5.49 19.23 -5.19
C SER A 83 4.35 18.92 -6.17
N GLU A 84 4.51 17.96 -7.08
CA GLU A 84 3.43 17.50 -7.96
C GLU A 84 2.31 16.84 -7.18
N ILE A 85 2.64 16.00 -6.19
CA ILE A 85 1.66 15.34 -5.32
C ILE A 85 0.87 16.40 -4.54
N ALA A 86 1.55 17.37 -3.94
CA ALA A 86 0.90 18.46 -3.20
C ALA A 86 -0.03 19.30 -4.09
N ARG A 87 0.35 19.58 -5.34
CA ARG A 87 -0.54 20.26 -6.30
C ARG A 87 -1.77 19.41 -6.65
N ALA A 88 -1.59 18.11 -6.87
CA ALA A 88 -2.70 17.20 -7.15
C ALA A 88 -3.70 17.15 -5.98
N MET A 89 -3.20 17.11 -4.74
CA MET A 89 -4.03 17.22 -3.53
C MET A 89 -4.87 18.50 -3.52
N ALA A 90 -4.21 19.66 -3.71
CA ALA A 90 -4.89 20.95 -3.71
C ALA A 90 -5.98 21.03 -4.79
N VAL A 91 -5.67 20.63 -6.02
CA VAL A 91 -6.62 20.64 -7.14
C VAL A 91 -7.81 19.70 -6.87
N LYS A 92 -7.57 18.47 -6.40
CA LYS A 92 -8.63 17.50 -6.09
C LYS A 92 -9.63 18.09 -5.09
N TRP A 93 -9.15 18.58 -3.96
CA TRP A 93 -10.03 19.06 -2.89
C TRP A 93 -10.65 20.44 -3.17
N GLN A 94 -9.95 21.35 -3.85
CA GLN A 94 -10.53 22.62 -4.31
C GLN A 94 -11.63 22.42 -5.37
N SER A 95 -11.56 21.34 -6.13
CA SER A 95 -12.60 20.97 -7.11
C SER A 95 -13.81 20.27 -6.49
N GLY A 96 -13.84 20.11 -5.15
CA GLY A 96 -14.93 19.43 -4.44
C GLY A 96 -14.92 17.90 -4.58
N LEU A 97 -13.86 17.31 -5.12
CA LEU A 97 -13.69 15.87 -5.22
C LEU A 97 -13.16 15.34 -3.88
N ASN A 98 -14.06 15.01 -2.96
CA ASN A 98 -13.72 14.43 -1.66
C ASN A 98 -13.01 13.06 -1.80
N GLY A 99 -12.48 12.56 -0.69
CA GLY A 99 -11.68 11.33 -0.63
C GLY A 99 -10.19 11.60 -0.60
N GLY A 100 -9.46 10.55 -0.24
CA GLY A 100 -8.02 10.55 -0.08
C GLY A 100 -7.26 10.28 -1.36
N LEU A 101 -5.94 10.16 -1.20
CA LEU A 101 -5.01 9.74 -2.23
C LEU A 101 -4.05 8.71 -1.63
N VAL A 102 -3.72 7.65 -2.38
CA VAL A 102 -2.67 6.71 -1.99
C VAL A 102 -1.39 7.10 -2.70
N VAL A 103 -0.31 7.35 -1.96
CA VAL A 103 1.04 7.53 -2.51
C VAL A 103 1.85 6.27 -2.22
N ALA A 104 1.97 5.41 -3.22
CA ALA A 104 2.78 4.21 -3.19
C ALA A 104 4.24 4.54 -3.51
N ASN A 105 5.07 4.47 -2.47
CA ASN A 105 6.49 4.79 -2.46
C ASN A 105 7.31 3.49 -2.34
N PRO A 106 8.06 3.09 -3.38
CA PRO A 106 8.83 1.85 -3.35
C PRO A 106 9.80 1.80 -2.16
N ILE A 107 9.92 0.63 -1.52
CA ILE A 107 10.98 0.38 -0.53
C ILE A 107 12.37 0.63 -1.17
N PRO A 108 13.35 1.20 -0.45
CA PRO A 108 14.70 1.36 -0.98
C PRO A 108 15.32 0.02 -1.39
N GLU A 109 16.05 -0.01 -2.49
CA GLU A 109 16.60 -1.23 -3.11
C GLU A 109 17.42 -2.09 -2.16
N GLN A 110 18.26 -1.47 -1.34
CA GLN A 110 19.08 -2.17 -0.33
C GLN A 110 18.29 -2.91 0.76
N PHE A 111 16.98 -2.64 0.89
CA PHE A 111 16.10 -3.27 1.89
C PHE A 111 14.96 -4.07 1.25
N ALA A 112 14.88 -4.09 -0.08
CA ALA A 112 13.90 -4.87 -0.81
C ALA A 112 14.17 -6.37 -0.61
N MET A 113 13.10 -7.16 -0.55
CA MET A 113 13.22 -8.61 -0.49
C MET A 113 13.23 -9.22 -1.89
N PRO A 114 13.95 -10.33 -2.10
CA PRO A 114 13.83 -11.10 -3.33
C PRO A 114 12.38 -11.56 -3.52
N GLU A 115 11.81 -11.29 -4.69
CA GLU A 115 10.40 -11.55 -4.99
C GLU A 115 10.02 -13.02 -4.79
N GLU A 116 10.86 -13.94 -5.28
CA GLU A 116 10.63 -15.38 -5.15
C GLU A 116 10.57 -15.84 -3.68
N SER A 117 11.49 -15.38 -2.84
CA SER A 117 11.55 -15.82 -1.44
C SER A 117 10.41 -15.25 -0.60
N ILE A 118 10.04 -13.99 -0.82
CA ILE A 118 8.95 -13.37 -0.07
C ILE A 118 7.58 -13.88 -0.53
N ASN A 119 7.40 -14.14 -1.83
CA ASN A 119 6.16 -14.72 -2.34
C ASN A 119 5.96 -16.14 -1.81
N ALA A 120 7.00 -16.98 -1.79
CA ALA A 120 6.92 -18.31 -1.20
C ALA A 120 6.50 -18.27 0.28
N ALA A 121 7.07 -17.35 1.07
CA ALA A 121 6.70 -17.17 2.47
C ALA A 121 5.25 -16.68 2.64
N ILE A 122 4.79 -15.77 1.77
CA ILE A 122 3.41 -15.26 1.79
C ILE A 122 2.42 -16.36 1.42
N ASP A 123 2.68 -17.10 0.34
CA ASP A 123 1.79 -18.15 -0.15
C ASP A 123 1.64 -19.27 0.90
N GLN A 124 2.74 -19.65 1.55
CA GLN A 124 2.68 -20.58 2.67
C GLN A 124 1.88 -20.01 3.85
N ALA A 125 2.11 -18.75 4.24
CA ALA A 125 1.38 -18.14 5.35
C ALA A 125 -0.14 -18.03 5.08
N VAL A 126 -0.52 -17.75 3.82
CA VAL A 126 -1.93 -17.69 3.39
C VAL A 126 -2.57 -19.06 3.48
N ALA A 127 -1.92 -20.11 2.94
CA ALA A 127 -2.44 -21.47 3.02
C ALA A 127 -2.60 -21.95 4.48
N GLU A 128 -1.63 -21.64 5.35
CA GLU A 128 -1.72 -21.99 6.77
C GLU A 128 -2.83 -21.22 7.50
N ALA A 129 -3.07 -19.95 7.13
CA ALA A 129 -4.18 -19.16 7.68
C ALA A 129 -5.55 -19.75 7.31
N GLU A 130 -5.69 -20.20 6.05
CA GLU A 130 -6.90 -20.85 5.55
C GLU A 130 -7.14 -22.19 6.25
N GLU A 131 -6.12 -23.03 6.39
CA GLU A 131 -6.21 -24.32 7.10
C GLU A 131 -6.62 -24.14 8.58
N GLN A 132 -6.13 -23.08 9.21
CA GLN A 132 -6.44 -22.74 10.61
C GLN A 132 -7.75 -21.95 10.77
N GLY A 133 -8.42 -21.56 9.68
CA GLY A 133 -9.65 -20.78 9.71
C GLY A 133 -9.48 -19.36 10.27
N VAL A 134 -8.31 -18.74 10.09
CA VAL A 134 -8.03 -17.36 10.56
C VAL A 134 -8.72 -16.35 9.65
N ILE A 135 -9.73 -15.65 10.18
CA ILE A 135 -10.59 -14.76 9.39
C ILE A 135 -10.71 -13.34 9.98
N GLY A 136 -11.06 -12.39 9.11
CA GLY A 136 -11.37 -11.01 9.47
C GLY A 136 -10.17 -10.28 10.09
N LYS A 137 -10.39 -9.57 11.20
CA LYS A 137 -9.38 -8.70 11.80
C LYS A 137 -8.11 -9.43 12.28
N GLU A 138 -8.16 -10.75 12.44
CA GLU A 138 -7.04 -11.56 12.90
C GLU A 138 -6.10 -11.99 11.75
N SER A 139 -6.59 -11.96 10.50
CA SER A 139 -5.84 -12.43 9.33
C SER A 139 -4.56 -11.63 9.07
N THR A 140 -4.63 -10.29 9.05
CA THR A 140 -3.42 -9.46 8.80
C THR A 140 -2.34 -9.64 9.89
N PRO A 141 -2.65 -9.56 11.20
CA PRO A 141 -1.66 -9.84 12.25
C PRO A 141 -1.04 -11.23 12.15
N PHE A 142 -1.85 -12.26 11.91
CA PHE A 142 -1.37 -13.63 11.74
C PHE A 142 -0.40 -13.74 10.55
N LEU A 143 -0.82 -13.27 9.37
CA LEU A 143 -0.05 -13.39 8.13
C LEU A 143 1.30 -12.67 8.23
N LEU A 144 1.34 -11.47 8.80
CA LEU A 144 2.59 -10.72 8.96
C LEU A 144 3.53 -11.39 9.99
N ALA A 145 2.99 -11.92 11.08
CA ALA A 145 3.79 -12.66 12.06
C ALA A 145 4.38 -13.93 11.45
N ARG A 146 3.57 -14.67 10.68
CA ARG A 146 4.01 -15.91 10.04
C ARG A 146 5.03 -15.67 8.94
N VAL A 147 4.84 -14.64 8.11
CA VAL A 147 5.86 -14.24 7.11
C VAL A 147 7.16 -13.81 7.79
N ALA A 148 7.10 -13.11 8.93
CA ALA A 148 8.29 -12.79 9.72
C ALA A 148 9.03 -14.04 10.21
N GLU A 149 8.30 -15.06 10.68
CA GLU A 149 8.89 -16.33 11.11
C GLU A 149 9.54 -17.09 9.94
N LEU A 150 8.82 -17.26 8.82
CA LEU A 150 9.28 -17.98 7.63
C LEU A 150 10.50 -17.32 6.96
N THR A 151 10.66 -16.01 7.14
CA THR A 151 11.79 -15.23 6.60
C THR A 151 12.91 -15.01 7.62
N GLY A 152 12.87 -15.67 8.78
CA GLY A 152 13.89 -15.50 9.83
C GLY A 152 14.00 -14.06 10.36
N GLY A 153 12.90 -13.29 10.28
CA GLY A 153 12.79 -11.90 10.70
C GLY A 153 13.18 -10.87 9.65
N ASP A 154 13.63 -11.27 8.45
CA ASP A 154 14.07 -10.31 7.43
C ASP A 154 12.93 -9.46 6.88
N SER A 155 11.72 -10.02 6.71
CA SER A 155 10.55 -9.23 6.32
C SER A 155 10.19 -8.15 7.35
N LEU A 156 10.38 -8.42 8.65
CA LEU A 156 10.18 -7.40 9.69
C LEU A 156 11.21 -6.28 9.58
N LYS A 157 12.48 -6.62 9.31
CA LYS A 157 13.53 -5.61 9.08
C LYS A 157 13.20 -4.74 7.87
N SER A 158 12.78 -5.33 6.75
CA SER A 158 12.33 -4.59 5.55
C SER A 158 11.11 -3.71 5.85
N ASN A 159 10.15 -4.19 6.63
CA ASN A 159 8.97 -3.43 7.06
C ASN A 159 9.36 -2.15 7.83
N ILE A 160 10.33 -2.25 8.74
CA ILE A 160 10.85 -1.09 9.48
C ILE A 160 11.44 -0.06 8.51
N GLN A 161 12.23 -0.51 7.53
CA GLN A 161 12.89 0.38 6.59
C GLN A 161 11.91 1.10 5.65
N LEU A 162 10.88 0.40 5.14
CA LEU A 162 9.84 1.06 4.35
C LEU A 162 9.01 2.04 5.18
N VAL A 163 8.84 1.83 6.49
CA VAL A 163 8.15 2.80 7.37
C VAL A 163 8.95 4.10 7.45
N PHE A 164 10.27 4.02 7.67
CA PHE A 164 11.13 5.21 7.69
C PHE A 164 11.15 5.92 6.33
N ASN A 165 11.26 5.17 5.23
CA ASN A 165 11.22 5.75 3.88
C ASN A 165 9.91 6.52 3.61
N ASN A 166 8.77 5.96 4.02
CA ASN A 166 7.47 6.60 3.85
C ASN A 166 7.31 7.84 4.74
N ALA A 167 7.85 7.81 5.96
CA ALA A 167 7.82 8.96 6.86
C ALA A 167 8.60 10.17 6.29
N ILE A 168 9.74 9.92 5.65
CA ILE A 168 10.52 10.96 4.95
C ILE A 168 9.68 11.54 3.81
N MET A 169 9.14 10.71 2.92
CA MET A 169 8.34 11.17 1.79
C MET A 169 7.09 11.93 2.22
N ALA A 170 6.38 11.45 3.25
CA ALA A 170 5.23 12.13 3.83
C ALA A 170 5.58 13.53 4.37
N SER A 171 6.76 13.66 5.00
CA SER A 171 7.25 14.95 5.51
C SER A 171 7.52 15.94 4.38
N GLU A 172 8.09 15.49 3.26
CA GLU A 172 8.33 16.34 2.09
C GLU A 172 7.02 16.78 1.43
N ILE A 173 6.05 15.87 1.25
CA ILE A 173 4.71 16.21 0.75
C ILE A 173 4.02 17.24 1.65
N ALA A 174 4.08 17.04 2.97
CA ALA A 174 3.47 17.96 3.94
C ALA A 174 4.06 19.37 3.84
N LYS A 175 5.38 19.50 3.70
CA LYS A 175 6.06 20.79 3.50
C LYS A 175 5.59 21.48 2.21
N GLU A 176 5.51 20.75 1.11
CA GLU A 176 5.06 21.30 -0.18
C GLU A 176 3.58 21.70 -0.13
N TYR A 177 2.73 20.88 0.48
CA TYR A 177 1.29 21.18 0.61
C TYR A 177 1.04 22.42 1.48
N GLN A 178 1.75 22.56 2.61
CA GLN A 178 1.66 23.77 3.44
C GLN A 178 2.08 25.04 2.70
N ARG A 179 3.06 24.97 1.78
CA ARG A 179 3.47 26.12 0.96
C ARG A 179 2.41 26.54 -0.07
N LEU A 180 1.51 25.64 -0.45
CA LEU A 180 0.41 25.94 -1.38
C LEU A 180 -0.86 26.43 -0.67
N ALA A 181 -1.06 25.99 0.58
CA ALA A 181 -2.24 26.32 1.38
C ALA A 181 -2.07 27.61 2.20
N GLY A 182 -0.84 28.03 2.49
CA GLY A 182 -0.50 29.30 3.14
C GLY A 182 -0.26 30.41 2.13
#